data_AF-A0A2H0VEZ8-F1
#
_entry.id   AF-A0A2H0VEZ8-F1
#
_cell.length_a   1.000
_cell.length_b   1.000
_cell.length_c   1.000
_cell.angle_alpha   90.00
_cell.angle_beta   90.00
_cell.angle_gamma   90.00
#
_symmetry.space_group_name_H-M   'P 1'
#
loop_
_entity.id
_entity.type
_entity.pdbx_description
1 polymer ?
#
loop_
_entity_poly.entity_id
_entity_poly.type
_entity_poly.pdbx_seq_one_letter_code
_entity_poly.pdbx_strand_id
1 'polypeptide(L)'
;MLNIFFAKYKNLIYQFSRFGGIGFLNTAVDFSVINILITLTGVTAGLQLSFVNAAAFTVAVMHSFFWNKYWAFADVGQKISRFLFQLVSAGFLGFIIILGVIIGASQEYKAVFFIILLVILFLGEVALWKVFKLKTQIVQSGQAKEFSLFLIVSIIGIIINSAVVGLVTGLVDPQFGVNPQLWANMAKVLATVVALMWNFIGYKFIVFKK
;
A
#
# COMPACT_ATOMS: atom_id res chain seq x y z
N MET A 1 -11.11 12.87 30.33
CA MET A 1 -11.01 11.51 29.77
C MET A 1 -10.47 11.47 28.33
N LEU A 2 -10.98 12.28 27.40
CA LEU A 2 -10.53 12.27 25.98
C LEU A 2 -9.02 12.51 25.80
N ASN A 3 -8.44 13.47 26.54
CA ASN A 3 -7.00 13.77 26.49
C ASN A 3 -6.10 12.62 26.99
N ILE A 4 -6.57 11.82 27.95
CA ILE A 4 -5.80 10.71 28.52
C ILE A 4 -5.78 9.52 27.54
N PHE A 5 -6.91 9.23 26.91
CA PHE A 5 -7.01 8.20 25.87
C PHE A 5 -6.18 8.54 24.64
N PHE A 6 -6.27 9.78 24.14
CA PHE A 6 -5.45 10.24 23.02
C PHE A 6 -3.96 10.19 23.34
N ALA A 7 -3.54 10.55 24.55
CA ALA A 7 -2.13 10.44 24.96
C ALA A 7 -1.64 8.99 24.95
N LYS A 8 -2.46 8.03 25.40
CA LYS A 8 -2.12 6.60 25.46
C LYS A 8 -1.97 5.96 24.07
N TYR A 9 -2.82 6.31 23.10
CA TYR A 9 -2.85 5.70 21.77
C TYR A 9 -2.25 6.57 20.65
N LYS A 10 -1.69 7.73 20.98
CA LYS A 10 -1.13 8.69 20.01
C LYS A 10 -0.18 8.02 19.02
N ASN A 11 0.78 7.23 19.50
CA ASN A 11 1.76 6.59 18.63
C ASN A 11 1.10 5.59 17.66
N LEU A 12 0.10 4.83 18.14
CA LEU A 12 -0.66 3.88 17.32
C LEU A 12 -1.38 4.59 16.17
N ILE A 13 -2.05 5.70 16.45
CA ILE A 13 -2.76 6.51 15.44
C ILE A 13 -1.76 7.02 14.40
N TYR A 14 -0.63 7.58 14.84
CA TYR A 14 0.39 8.11 13.91
C TYR A 14 1.00 7.01 13.04
N GLN A 15 1.27 5.83 13.59
CA GLN A 15 1.76 4.68 12.84
C GLN A 15 0.72 4.23 11.80
N PHE A 16 -0.55 4.09 12.20
CA PHE A 16 -1.62 3.64 11.32
C PHE A 16 -1.92 4.64 10.20
N SER A 17 -1.92 5.94 10.48
CA SER A 17 -2.09 6.95 9.43
C SER A 17 -0.93 6.96 8.45
N ARG A 18 0.34 6.89 8.91
CA ARG A 18 1.49 6.77 8.01
C ARG A 18 1.38 5.51 7.15
N PHE A 19 0.95 4.40 7.74
CA PHE A 19 0.67 3.16 7.02
C PHE A 19 -0.37 3.36 5.90
N GLY A 20 -1.48 4.06 6.19
CA GLY A 20 -2.47 4.44 5.18
C GLY A 20 -1.89 5.34 4.08
N GLY A 21 -1.04 6.31 4.44
CA GLY A 21 -0.34 7.17 3.47
C GLY A 21 0.60 6.39 2.55
N ILE A 22 1.33 5.41 3.09
CA ILE A 22 2.13 4.46 2.29
C ILE A 22 1.26 3.64 1.34
N GLY A 23 0.02 3.33 1.74
CA GLY A 23 -0.97 2.68 0.89
C GLY A 23 -1.17 3.41 -0.46
N PHE A 24 -1.28 4.73 -0.45
CA PHE A 24 -1.41 5.52 -1.69
C PHE A 24 -0.16 5.43 -2.58
N LEU A 25 1.03 5.50 -2.00
CA LEU A 25 2.28 5.34 -2.74
C LEU A 25 2.38 3.93 -3.33
N ASN A 26 2.04 2.90 -2.56
CA ASN A 26 2.05 1.51 -3.03
C ASN A 26 1.05 1.27 -4.16
N THR A 27 -0.17 1.80 -4.06
CA THR A 27 -1.15 1.69 -5.14
C THR A 27 -0.66 2.41 -6.39
N ALA A 28 0.02 3.55 -6.26
CA ALA A 28 0.62 4.25 -7.40
C ALA A 28 1.72 3.44 -8.08
N VAL A 29 2.63 2.81 -7.30
CA VAL A 29 3.66 1.90 -7.82
C VAL A 29 3.01 0.70 -8.52
N ASP A 30 2.10 0.02 -7.84
CA ASP A 30 1.41 -1.17 -8.35
C ASP A 30 0.68 -0.88 -9.67
N PHE A 31 -0.11 0.20 -9.71
CA PHE A 31 -0.86 0.61 -10.89
C PHE A 31 0.07 1.00 -12.05
N SER A 32 1.19 1.67 -11.76
CA SER A 32 2.17 2.00 -12.80
C SER A 32 2.81 0.74 -13.37
N VAL A 33 3.27 -0.18 -12.51
CA VAL A 33 3.96 -1.41 -12.93
C VAL A 33 3.02 -2.36 -13.67
N ILE A 34 1.78 -2.56 -13.19
CA ILE A 34 0.83 -3.44 -13.87
C ILE A 34 0.49 -2.91 -15.28
N ASN A 35 0.32 -1.60 -15.47
CA ASN A 35 0.03 -1.03 -16.79
C ASN A 35 1.23 -1.11 -17.74
N ILE A 36 2.46 -0.98 -17.23
CA ILE A 36 3.67 -1.27 -18.02
C ILE A 36 3.63 -2.73 -18.49
N LEU A 37 3.38 -3.68 -17.59
CA LEU A 37 3.37 -5.10 -17.94
C LEU A 37 2.24 -5.48 -18.88
N ILE A 38 1.02 -4.97 -18.68
CA ILE A 38 -0.12 -5.17 -19.58
C ILE A 38 0.21 -4.67 -20.99
N THR A 39 0.75 -3.45 -21.11
CA THR A 39 1.07 -2.87 -22.42
C THR A 39 2.22 -3.58 -23.15
N LEU A 40 3.16 -4.17 -22.41
CA LEU A 40 4.27 -4.95 -23.00
C LEU A 40 3.86 -6.38 -23.38
N THR A 41 2.93 -6.98 -22.66
CA THR A 41 2.56 -8.40 -22.82
C THR A 41 1.26 -8.63 -23.57
N GLY A 42 0.37 -7.62 -23.63
CA GLY A 42 -0.99 -7.75 -24.14
C GLY A 42 -1.94 -8.53 -23.23
N VAL A 43 -1.48 -8.95 -22.03
CA VAL A 43 -2.27 -9.76 -21.10
C VAL A 43 -3.25 -8.85 -20.35
N THR A 44 -4.54 -8.94 -20.69
CA THR A 44 -5.60 -8.09 -20.11
C THR A 44 -6.64 -8.84 -19.28
N ALA A 45 -6.62 -10.18 -19.28
CA ALA A 45 -7.60 -11.01 -18.57
C ALA A 45 -7.07 -12.41 -18.23
N GLY A 46 -7.84 -13.14 -17.43
CA GLY A 46 -7.60 -14.56 -17.13
C GLY A 46 -6.45 -14.82 -16.15
N LEU A 47 -6.05 -16.09 -16.05
CA LEU A 47 -5.01 -16.54 -15.11
C LEU A 47 -3.65 -15.84 -15.35
N GLN A 48 -3.35 -15.50 -16.61
CA GLN A 48 -2.13 -14.78 -16.97
C GLN A 48 -2.09 -13.38 -16.33
N LEU A 49 -3.23 -12.67 -16.28
CA LEU A 49 -3.31 -11.37 -15.61
C LEU A 49 -3.03 -11.49 -14.09
N SER A 50 -3.43 -12.60 -13.46
CA SER A 50 -3.11 -12.83 -12.04
C SER A 50 -1.60 -12.88 -11.79
N PHE A 51 -0.82 -13.48 -12.70
CA PHE A 51 0.64 -13.48 -12.60
C PHE A 51 1.25 -12.09 -12.85
N VAL A 52 0.72 -11.35 -13.83
CA VAL A 52 1.12 -9.95 -14.09
C VAL A 52 0.86 -9.07 -12.86
N ASN A 53 -0.33 -9.19 -12.26
CA ASN A 53 -0.70 -8.48 -11.04
C ASN A 53 0.17 -8.90 -9.84
N ALA A 54 0.50 -10.19 -9.70
CA ALA A 54 1.38 -10.67 -8.63
C ALA A 54 2.81 -10.10 -8.74
N ALA A 55 3.32 -9.94 -9.96
CA ALA A 55 4.62 -9.31 -10.20
C ALA A 55 4.59 -7.81 -9.83
N ALA A 56 3.57 -7.08 -10.29
CA ALA A 56 3.39 -5.66 -9.94
C ALA A 56 3.27 -5.45 -8.42
N PHE A 57 2.45 -6.27 -7.78
CA PHE A 57 2.24 -6.24 -6.34
C PHE A 57 3.53 -6.53 -5.56
N THR A 58 4.35 -7.47 -6.05
CA THR A 58 5.64 -7.81 -5.43
C THR A 58 6.58 -6.60 -5.45
N VAL A 59 6.65 -5.86 -6.57
CA VAL A 59 7.43 -4.62 -6.66
C VAL A 59 6.91 -3.58 -5.67
N ALA A 60 5.59 -3.39 -5.59
CA ALA A 60 4.97 -2.46 -4.64
C ALA A 60 5.23 -2.87 -3.17
N VAL A 61 5.24 -4.16 -2.84
CA VAL A 61 5.55 -4.66 -1.49
C VAL A 61 7.03 -4.47 -1.14
N MET A 62 7.95 -4.74 -2.07
CA MET A 62 9.38 -4.49 -1.86
C MET A 62 9.64 -3.01 -1.56
N HIS A 63 9.01 -2.12 -2.33
CA HIS A 63 9.01 -0.69 -2.08
C HIS A 63 8.42 -0.32 -0.70
N SER A 64 7.26 -0.90 -0.36
CA SER A 64 6.53 -0.68 0.89
C SER A 64 7.36 -0.98 2.13
N PHE A 65 8.26 -1.98 2.08
CA PHE A 65 9.12 -2.35 3.20
C PHE A 65 9.92 -1.16 3.73
N PHE A 66 10.54 -0.38 2.84
CA PHE A 66 11.40 0.73 3.22
C PHE A 66 10.61 1.86 3.89
N TRP A 67 9.47 2.25 3.31
CA TRP A 67 8.61 3.26 3.91
C TRP A 67 8.04 2.82 5.26
N ASN A 68 7.67 1.55 5.39
CA ASN A 68 7.19 1.03 6.66
C ASN A 68 8.27 1.08 7.74
N LYS A 69 9.47 0.59 7.41
CA LYS A 69 10.61 0.52 8.32
C LYS A 69 11.09 1.89 8.80
N TYR A 70 11.27 2.83 7.86
CA TYR A 70 11.94 4.10 8.12
C TYR A 70 10.97 5.27 8.38
N TRP A 71 9.69 5.15 8.00
CA TRP A 71 8.69 6.18 8.24
C TRP A 71 7.54 5.72 9.13
N ALA A 72 6.76 4.71 8.75
CA ALA A 72 5.54 4.35 9.52
C ALA A 72 5.84 3.88 10.94
N PHE A 73 6.83 2.99 11.09
CA PHE A 73 7.23 2.41 12.39
C PHE A 73 8.54 2.99 12.92
N ALA A 74 8.94 4.16 12.45
CA ALA A 74 9.97 4.96 13.12
C ALA A 74 9.36 5.66 14.35
N ASP A 75 10.07 5.60 15.48
CA ASP A 75 9.73 6.37 16.68
C ASP A 75 10.05 7.84 16.46
N VAL A 76 8.99 8.63 16.24
CA VAL A 76 9.13 10.06 16.04
C VAL A 76 8.15 10.79 16.95
N GLY A 77 8.69 11.44 17.98
CA GLY A 77 7.98 12.45 18.77
C GLY A 77 7.77 13.75 17.97
N GLN A 78 7.15 13.66 16.79
CA GLN A 78 6.96 14.79 15.89
C GLN A 78 5.72 15.61 16.22
N LYS A 79 5.79 16.91 15.92
CA LYS A 79 4.64 17.82 15.98
C LYS A 79 3.56 17.38 14.99
N ILE A 80 2.29 17.57 15.35
CA ILE A 80 1.13 17.20 14.50
C ILE A 80 1.17 17.86 13.11
N SER A 81 1.59 19.13 13.01
CA SER A 81 1.68 19.84 11.73
C SER A 81 2.66 19.18 10.77
N ARG A 82 3.84 18.78 11.27
CA ARG A 82 4.83 18.03 10.48
C ARG A 82 4.29 16.68 10.06
N PHE A 83 3.59 15.97 10.96
CA PHE A 83 2.95 14.70 10.64
C PHE A 83 1.88 14.83 9.55
N LEU A 84 0.98 15.81 9.66
CA LEU A 84 -0.06 16.06 8.66
C LEU A 84 0.54 16.45 7.30
N PHE A 85 1.56 17.31 7.28
CA PHE A 85 2.28 17.64 6.06
C PHE A 85 2.86 16.39 5.37
N GLN A 86 3.49 15.49 6.14
CA GLN A 86 4.03 14.25 5.59
C GLN A 86 2.93 13.35 5.02
N LEU A 87 1.81 13.21 5.74
CA LEU A 87 0.70 12.38 5.32
C LEU A 87 0.05 12.91 4.03
N VAL A 88 -0.23 14.21 3.98
CA VAL A 88 -0.86 14.87 2.83
C VAL A 88 0.06 14.83 1.62
N SER A 89 1.35 15.11 1.78
CA SER A 89 2.30 15.08 0.66
C SER A 89 2.48 13.68 0.07
N ALA A 90 2.59 12.64 0.90
CA ALA A 90 2.64 11.25 0.44
C ALA A 90 1.33 10.82 -0.25
N GLY A 91 0.18 11.13 0.36
CA GLY A 91 -1.12 10.81 -0.22
C GLY A 91 -1.37 11.53 -1.54
N PHE A 92 -1.02 12.82 -1.62
CA PHE A 92 -1.17 13.64 -2.82
C PHE A 92 -0.28 13.16 -3.97
N LEU A 93 0.99 12.85 -3.71
CA LEU A 93 1.90 12.29 -4.70
C LEU A 93 1.34 10.98 -5.28
N GLY A 94 0.95 10.03 -4.41
CA GLY A 94 0.36 8.77 -4.85
C GLY A 94 -0.93 8.98 -5.64
N PHE A 95 -1.82 9.84 -5.16
CA PHE A 95 -3.10 10.13 -5.82
C PHE A 95 -2.94 10.72 -7.22
N ILE A 96 -2.04 11.69 -7.42
CA ILE A 96 -1.77 12.27 -8.74
C ILE A 96 -1.27 11.21 -9.72
N ILE A 97 -0.36 10.34 -9.27
CA ILE A 97 0.17 9.27 -10.13
C ILE A 97 -0.93 8.27 -10.48
N ILE A 98 -1.76 7.87 -9.52
CA ILE A 98 -2.92 6.99 -9.77
C ILE A 98 -3.86 7.61 -10.81
N LEU A 99 -4.19 8.91 -10.69
CA LEU A 99 -5.00 9.60 -11.70
C LEU A 99 -4.34 9.61 -13.08
N GLY A 100 -3.03 9.90 -13.13
CA GLY A 100 -2.25 9.85 -14.38
C GLY A 100 -2.29 8.47 -15.03
N VAL A 101 -2.14 7.40 -14.24
CA VAL A 101 -2.23 6.02 -14.73
C VAL A 101 -3.63 5.72 -15.25
N ILE A 102 -4.68 6.08 -14.52
CA ILE A 102 -6.07 5.84 -14.95
C ILE A 102 -6.36 6.56 -16.28
N ILE A 103 -5.95 7.83 -16.41
CA ILE A 103 -6.12 8.60 -17.65
C ILE A 103 -5.30 7.99 -18.79
N GLY A 104 -4.04 7.60 -18.55
CA GLY A 104 -3.22 6.97 -19.57
C GLY A 104 -3.78 5.62 -20.03
N ALA A 105 -4.30 4.83 -19.10
CA ALA A 105 -4.94 3.55 -19.40
C ALA A 105 -6.24 3.74 -20.18
N SER A 106 -7.06 4.73 -19.83
CA SER A 106 -8.32 5.01 -20.53
C SER A 106 -8.12 5.49 -21.98
N GLN A 107 -6.93 6.01 -22.30
CA GLN A 107 -6.53 6.46 -23.63
C GLN A 107 -5.60 5.45 -24.33
N GLU A 108 -5.44 4.24 -23.77
CA GLU A 108 -4.60 3.17 -24.32
C GLU A 108 -3.15 3.61 -24.64
N TYR A 109 -2.56 4.44 -23.79
CA TYR A 109 -1.18 4.90 -23.95
C TYR A 109 -0.17 3.75 -23.87
N LYS A 110 0.98 3.94 -24.54
CA LYS A 110 2.07 2.95 -24.56
C LYS A 110 2.81 2.88 -23.22
N ALA A 111 3.53 1.76 -23.00
CA ALA A 111 4.36 1.50 -21.82
C ALA A 111 5.24 2.69 -21.37
N VAL A 112 5.80 3.44 -22.34
CA VAL A 112 6.66 4.61 -22.09
C VAL A 112 5.97 5.65 -21.19
N PHE A 113 4.68 5.89 -21.38
CA PHE A 113 3.94 6.85 -20.55
C PHE A 113 3.90 6.42 -19.08
N PHE A 114 3.62 5.14 -18.81
CA PHE A 114 3.59 4.60 -17.46
C PHE A 114 4.98 4.51 -16.83
N ILE A 115 6.02 4.27 -17.64
CA ILE A 115 7.42 4.35 -17.18
C ILE A 115 7.76 5.78 -16.74
N ILE A 116 7.34 6.80 -17.50
CA ILE A 116 7.54 8.20 -17.12
C ILE A 116 6.84 8.50 -15.80
N LEU A 117 5.60 8.05 -15.61
CA LEU A 117 4.88 8.20 -14.35
C LEU A 117 5.61 7.51 -13.19
N LEU A 118 6.12 6.30 -13.39
CA LEU A 118 6.88 5.56 -12.38
C LEU A 118 8.19 6.29 -12.01
N VAL A 119 8.88 6.89 -13.00
CA VAL A 119 10.08 7.70 -12.76
C VAL A 119 9.72 8.97 -11.99
N ILE A 120 8.65 9.67 -12.34
CA ILE A 120 8.17 10.85 -11.61
C ILE A 120 7.83 10.48 -10.16
N LEU A 121 7.13 9.36 -9.95
CA LEU A 121 6.81 8.84 -8.62
C LEU A 121 8.08 8.59 -7.82
N PHE A 122 9.03 7.84 -8.38
CA PHE A 122 10.30 7.53 -7.73
C PHE A 122 11.09 8.79 -7.34
N LEU A 123 11.19 9.77 -8.26
CA LEU A 123 11.84 11.04 -7.97
C LEU A 123 11.11 11.82 -6.87
N GLY A 124 9.79 11.83 -6.90
CA GLY A 124 8.94 12.41 -5.85
C GLY A 124 9.17 11.74 -4.49
N GLU A 125 9.24 10.41 -4.45
CA GLU A 125 9.51 9.64 -3.24
C GLU A 125 10.90 9.93 -2.68
N VAL A 126 11.93 10.01 -3.53
CA VAL A 126 13.29 10.43 -3.12
C VAL A 126 13.28 11.85 -2.55
N ALA A 127 12.53 12.77 -3.15
CA ALA A 127 12.37 14.12 -2.62
C ALA A 127 11.67 14.12 -1.26
N LEU A 128 10.55 13.40 -1.13
CA LEU A 128 9.83 13.25 0.14
C LEU A 128 10.73 12.63 1.21
N TRP A 129 11.54 11.63 0.88
CA TRP A 129 12.48 11.00 1.81
C TRP A 129 13.44 12.01 2.43
N LYS A 130 14.00 12.90 1.59
CA LYS A 130 14.89 14.00 2.02
C LYS A 130 14.15 15.04 2.85
N VAL A 131 12.99 15.50 2.38
CA VAL A 131 12.15 16.50 3.07
C VAL A 131 11.71 16.00 4.45
N PHE A 132 11.36 14.72 4.55
CA PHE A 132 10.92 14.09 5.79
C PHE A 132 12.09 13.87 6.75
N LYS A 133 13.32 13.94 6.25
CA LYS A 133 14.57 13.68 6.96
C LYS A 133 14.60 12.25 7.51
N LEU A 134 14.16 11.29 6.71
CA LEU A 134 14.16 9.87 7.10
C LEU A 134 15.59 9.37 7.16
N LYS A 135 16.01 8.89 8.35
CA LYS A 135 17.35 8.37 8.57
C LYS A 135 17.39 6.89 8.18
N THR A 136 18.09 6.58 7.11
CA THR A 136 18.52 5.22 6.80
C THR A 136 19.69 4.87 7.73
N GLN A 137 19.48 3.93 8.63
CA GLN A 137 20.60 3.33 9.36
C GLN A 137 21.37 2.40 8.41
N ILE A 138 22.71 2.45 8.44
CA ILE A 138 23.57 1.50 7.72
C ILE A 138 23.14 0.08 8.13
N VAL A 139 22.97 -0.80 7.14
CA VAL A 139 22.41 -2.16 7.26
C VAL A 139 22.89 -2.85 8.54
N GLN A 140 22.03 -2.94 9.55
CA GLN A 140 22.30 -3.71 10.77
C GLN A 140 21.96 -5.19 10.55
N SER A 141 22.65 -6.05 11.30
CA SER A 141 22.30 -7.47 11.46
C SER A 141 20.82 -7.58 11.88
N GLY A 142 19.97 -8.15 11.01
CA GLY A 142 18.53 -8.30 11.26
C GLY A 142 17.64 -7.77 10.13
N GLN A 143 18.15 -6.93 9.22
CA GLN A 143 17.34 -6.40 8.11
C GLN A 143 16.77 -7.48 7.18
N ALA A 144 17.56 -8.52 6.88
CA ALA A 144 17.08 -9.65 6.08
C ALA A 144 15.93 -10.38 6.79
N LYS A 145 16.03 -10.57 8.11
CA LYS A 145 14.96 -11.19 8.93
C LYS A 145 13.70 -10.35 8.93
N GLU A 146 13.82 -9.03 9.13
CA GLU A 146 12.67 -8.11 9.05
C GLU A 146 12.01 -8.17 7.67
N PHE A 147 12.81 -8.17 6.60
CA PHE A 147 12.29 -8.26 5.24
C PHE A 147 11.56 -9.59 4.99
N SER A 148 12.15 -10.72 5.40
CA SER A 148 11.50 -12.03 5.29
C SER A 148 10.18 -12.09 6.09
N LEU A 149 10.18 -11.59 7.32
CA LEU A 149 8.95 -11.53 8.14
C LEU A 149 7.90 -10.60 7.52
N PHE A 150 8.33 -9.47 6.95
CA PHE A 150 7.46 -8.54 6.25
C PHE A 150 6.79 -9.21 5.04
N LEU A 151 7.55 -9.95 4.24
CA LEU A 151 7.00 -10.72 3.12
C LEU A 151 6.00 -11.79 3.59
N ILE A 152 6.33 -12.54 4.64
CA ILE A 152 5.43 -13.56 5.20
C ILE A 152 4.11 -12.91 5.65
N VAL A 153 4.18 -11.82 6.42
CA VAL A 153 2.97 -11.10 6.87
C VAL A 153 2.18 -10.56 5.68
N SER A 154 2.85 -10.00 4.67
CA SER A 154 2.22 -9.48 3.44
C SER A 154 1.47 -10.58 2.69
N ILE A 155 2.10 -11.74 2.48
CA ILE A 155 1.52 -12.89 1.76
C ILE A 155 0.31 -13.42 2.51
N ILE A 156 0.39 -13.55 3.84
CA ILE A 156 -0.76 -13.93 4.66
C ILE A 156 -1.87 -12.88 4.52
N GLY A 157 -1.54 -11.59 4.48
CA GLY A 157 -2.51 -10.53 4.22
C GLY A 157 -3.23 -10.65 2.88
N ILE A 158 -2.53 -11.03 1.81
CA ILE A 158 -3.14 -11.31 0.49
C ILE A 158 -4.08 -12.51 0.57
N ILE A 159 -3.66 -13.58 1.25
CA ILE A 159 -4.46 -14.80 1.42
C ILE A 159 -5.73 -14.46 2.20
N ILE A 160 -5.62 -13.71 3.30
CA ILE A 160 -6.75 -13.22 4.09
C ILE A 160 -7.69 -12.38 3.20
N ASN A 161 -7.15 -11.43 2.43
CA ASN A 161 -7.95 -10.61 1.53
C ASN A 161 -8.75 -11.48 0.55
N SER A 162 -8.07 -12.40 -0.14
CA SER A 162 -8.67 -13.28 -1.14
C SER A 162 -9.72 -14.21 -0.53
N ALA A 163 -9.43 -14.76 0.66
CA ALA A 163 -10.36 -15.63 1.39
C ALA A 163 -11.61 -14.86 1.83
N VAL A 164 -11.48 -13.65 2.36
CA VAL A 164 -12.65 -12.84 2.76
C VAL A 164 -13.53 -12.52 1.56
N VAL A 165 -12.96 -12.13 0.41
CA VAL A 165 -13.74 -11.90 -0.81
C VAL A 165 -14.47 -13.19 -1.21
N GLY A 166 -13.75 -14.30 -1.35
CA GLY A 166 -14.33 -15.57 -1.80
C GLY A 166 -15.42 -16.10 -0.86
N LEU A 167 -15.23 -16.00 0.46
CA LEU A 167 -16.22 -16.41 1.45
C LEU A 167 -17.47 -15.51 1.40
N VAL A 168 -17.30 -14.19 1.36
CA VAL A 168 -18.45 -13.26 1.33
C VAL A 168 -19.26 -13.42 0.05
N THR A 169 -18.61 -13.48 -1.12
CA THR A 169 -19.34 -13.59 -2.40
C THR A 169 -19.84 -14.99 -2.70
N GLY A 170 -19.24 -16.02 -2.10
CA GLY A 170 -19.60 -17.42 -2.35
C GLY A 170 -20.60 -18.02 -1.36
N LEU A 171 -20.67 -17.49 -0.13
CA LEU A 171 -21.56 -18.02 0.92
C LEU A 171 -22.73 -17.08 1.26
N VAL A 172 -22.65 -15.81 0.87
CA VAL A 172 -23.68 -14.81 1.17
C VAL A 172 -24.17 -14.18 -0.13
N ASP A 173 -25.45 -14.41 -0.44
CA ASP A 173 -26.11 -13.78 -1.59
C ASP A 173 -26.11 -12.25 -1.45
N PRO A 174 -26.12 -11.51 -2.58
CA PRO A 174 -26.20 -10.05 -2.55
C PRO A 174 -27.33 -9.53 -1.65
N GLN A 175 -26.96 -8.72 -0.65
CA GLN A 175 -27.90 -8.12 0.29
C GLN A 175 -28.30 -6.69 -0.13
N PHE A 176 -29.36 -6.15 0.47
CA PHE A 176 -29.81 -4.76 0.24
C PHE A 176 -30.24 -4.45 -1.21
N GLY A 177 -30.63 -5.48 -1.97
CA GLY A 177 -31.08 -5.33 -3.36
C GLY A 177 -29.98 -4.89 -4.33
N VAL A 178 -28.70 -4.99 -3.93
CA VAL A 178 -27.58 -4.66 -4.81
C VAL A 178 -27.31 -5.78 -5.81
N ASN A 179 -26.77 -5.42 -6.98
CA ASN A 179 -26.37 -6.42 -7.96
C ASN A 179 -25.07 -7.15 -7.54
N PRO A 180 -24.73 -8.30 -8.15
CA PRO A 180 -23.55 -9.09 -7.78
C PRO A 180 -22.21 -8.33 -7.90
N GLN A 181 -22.08 -7.41 -8.87
CA GLN A 181 -20.86 -6.62 -9.06
C GLN A 181 -20.65 -5.65 -7.89
N LEU A 182 -21.70 -4.95 -7.48
CA LEU A 182 -21.65 -4.04 -6.34
C LEU A 182 -21.42 -4.81 -5.03
N TRP A 183 -22.02 -5.99 -4.89
CA TRP A 183 -21.76 -6.90 -3.76
C TRP A 183 -20.29 -7.31 -3.68
N ALA A 184 -19.69 -7.72 -4.81
CA ALA A 184 -18.27 -8.07 -4.88
C ALA A 184 -17.35 -6.89 -4.53
N ASN A 185 -17.70 -5.67 -4.96
CA ASN A 185 -16.96 -4.46 -4.58
C ASN A 185 -17.03 -4.19 -3.07
N MET A 186 -18.20 -4.34 -2.45
CA MET A 186 -18.36 -4.20 -1.00
C MET A 186 -17.55 -5.25 -0.23
N ALA A 187 -17.60 -6.51 -0.67
CA ALA A 187 -16.78 -7.60 -0.13
C ALA A 187 -15.29 -7.28 -0.23
N LYS A 188 -14.83 -6.75 -1.38
CA LYS A 188 -13.45 -6.34 -1.60
C LYS A 188 -13.01 -5.19 -0.69
N VAL A 189 -13.87 -4.20 -0.44
CA VAL A 189 -13.60 -3.12 0.51
C VAL A 189 -13.40 -3.68 1.92
N LEU A 190 -14.32 -4.54 2.38
CA LEU A 190 -14.21 -5.19 3.68
C LEU A 190 -12.93 -6.03 3.80
N ALA A 191 -12.66 -6.88 2.80
CA ALA A 191 -11.45 -7.71 2.74
C ALA A 191 -10.17 -6.88 2.79
N THR A 192 -10.17 -5.71 2.15
CA THR A 192 -9.03 -4.77 2.17
C THR A 192 -8.84 -4.19 3.56
N VAL A 193 -9.90 -3.77 4.25
CA VAL A 193 -9.81 -3.29 5.63
C VAL A 193 -9.27 -4.37 6.56
N VAL A 194 -9.78 -5.59 6.48
CA VAL A 194 -9.33 -6.72 7.31
C VAL A 194 -7.85 -7.05 7.04
N ALA A 195 -7.45 -7.14 5.77
CA ALA A 195 -6.06 -7.40 5.40
C ALA A 195 -5.11 -6.26 5.82
N LEU A 196 -5.55 -5.00 5.73
CA LEU A 196 -4.77 -3.85 6.20
C LEU A 196 -4.59 -3.90 7.72
N MET A 197 -5.62 -4.27 8.48
CA MET A 197 -5.51 -4.46 9.93
C MET A 197 -4.52 -5.58 10.27
N TRP A 198 -4.60 -6.72 9.58
CA TRP A 198 -3.63 -7.81 9.72
C TRP A 198 -2.20 -7.33 9.45
N ASN A 199 -1.98 -6.70 8.29
CA ASN A 199 -0.66 -6.22 7.89
C ASN A 199 -0.12 -5.22 8.90
N PHE A 200 -0.93 -4.26 9.34
CA PHE A 200 -0.52 -3.27 10.33
C PHE A 200 -0.12 -3.92 11.67
N ILE A 201 -0.94 -4.85 12.18
CA ILE A 201 -0.66 -5.57 13.44
C ILE A 201 0.60 -6.41 13.30
N GLY A 202 0.74 -7.19 12.22
CA GLY A 202 1.91 -8.02 11.96
C GLY A 202 3.19 -7.19 11.83
N TYR A 203 3.14 -6.08 11.06
CA TYR A 203 4.30 -5.20 10.93
C TYR A 203 4.69 -4.56 12.25
N LYS A 204 3.72 -4.12 13.05
CA LYS A 204 3.99 -3.50 14.34
C LYS A 204 4.59 -4.48 15.35
N PHE A 205 3.95 -5.65 15.54
CA PHE A 205 4.25 -6.52 16.68
C PHE A 205 5.20 -7.68 16.33
N ILE A 206 5.34 -8.02 15.05
CA ILE A 206 6.18 -9.15 14.60
C ILE A 206 7.43 -8.64 13.89
N VAL A 207 7.26 -7.70 12.94
CA VAL A 207 8.35 -7.28 12.04
C VAL A 207 9.21 -6.18 12.67
N PHE A 208 8.63 -5.02 12.96
CA PHE A 208 9.34 -3.83 13.42
C PHE A 208 9.24 -3.67 14.92
N LYS A 209 9.70 -4.70 15.66
CA LYS A 209 9.74 -4.69 17.12
C LYS A 209 10.74 -3.61 17.57
N LYS A 210 10.21 -2.49 18.05
CA LYS A 210 10.94 -1.42 18.73
C LYS A 210 10.23 -1.15 20.05
#